data_AF-A0A4P9XEF8-F1
#
_entry.id   AF-A0A4P9XEF8-F1
#
_cell.length_a   1.000
_cell.length_b   1.000
_cell.length_c   1.000
_cell.angle_alpha   90.00
_cell.angle_beta   90.00
_cell.angle_gamma   90.00
#
_symmetry.space_group_name_H-M   'P 1'
#
loop_
_entity.id
_entity.type
_entity.pdbx_description
1 polymer ?
#
loop_
_entity_poly.entity_id
_entity_poly.type
_entity_poly.pdbx_seq_one_letter_code
_entity_poly.pdbx_strand_id
1 'polypeptide(L)'
;MHLDRPTQVFTETFRGFSAATFGGSDPENLNYGGKILLPQSALARLASLHIEYPMLFEITNIANGRRTHAGVLEFTAEEGRVYVPRWMLMNLGMDEGALLQIKSTSLPLGRFVKIQPQDVSFLDITDPKAVLEQSLRNFTTLTKNDVVSIKYNQRQYDLLIMEIKPETRGAVSIIETDLEVDFAPPVGYVEP
;
A
#
# COMPACT_ATOMS: atom_id res chain seq x y z
N MET A 1 36.46 11.76 -6.59
CA MET A 1 35.80 11.58 -5.29
C MET A 1 34.35 11.99 -5.45
N HIS A 2 33.44 11.05 -5.68
CA HIS A 2 32.01 11.35 -5.65
C HIS A 2 31.60 11.43 -4.17
N LEU A 3 31.27 12.64 -3.74
CA LEU A 3 30.70 12.88 -2.43
C LEU A 3 29.27 12.33 -2.46
N ASP A 4 29.01 11.22 -1.76
CA ASP A 4 27.66 10.72 -1.53
C ASP A 4 26.87 11.84 -0.84
N ARG A 5 26.02 12.55 -1.60
CA ARG A 5 25.03 13.44 -1.02
C ARG A 5 24.18 12.59 -0.08
N PRO A 6 23.94 12.98 1.17
CA PRO A 6 22.94 12.30 1.99
C PRO A 6 21.64 12.35 1.20
N THR A 7 21.11 11.18 0.86
CA THR A 7 19.82 11.07 0.17
C THR A 7 18.83 11.83 1.04
N GLN A 8 18.30 12.94 0.54
CA GLN A 8 17.35 13.73 1.30
C GLN A 8 16.08 12.89 1.46
N VAL A 9 15.74 12.58 2.71
CA VAL A 9 14.59 11.76 3.04
C VAL A 9 13.50 12.69 3.57
N PHE A 10 12.32 12.65 2.95
CA PHE A 10 11.12 13.23 3.52
C PHE A 10 10.67 12.39 4.71
N THR A 11 10.42 13.02 5.85
CA THR A 11 9.82 12.35 7.01
C THR A 11 8.96 13.35 7.76
N GLU A 12 7.66 13.11 7.81
CA GLU A 12 6.70 13.95 8.54
C GLU A 12 5.66 13.09 9.25
N THR A 13 4.99 13.68 10.24
CA THR A 13 3.95 13.01 11.02
C THR A 13 2.60 13.65 10.74
N PHE A 14 1.61 12.82 10.42
CA PHE A 14 0.24 13.24 10.11
C PHE A 14 -0.75 12.46 10.98
N ARG A 15 -1.96 12.98 11.13
CA ARG A 15 -3.08 12.21 11.68
C ARG A 15 -3.68 11.36 10.56
N GLY A 16 -3.70 10.04 10.76
CA GLY A 16 -4.25 9.09 9.78
C GLY A 16 -5.75 8.92 9.92
N PHE A 17 -6.46 8.98 8.80
CA PHE A 17 -7.91 8.78 8.74
C PHE A 17 -8.27 7.78 7.64
N SER A 18 -9.43 7.16 7.76
CA SER A 18 -9.92 6.25 6.72
C SER A 18 -10.36 7.04 5.49
N ALA A 19 -10.16 6.46 4.31
CA ALA A 19 -10.68 6.98 3.05
C ALA A 19 -12.19 7.28 3.09
N ALA A 20 -12.96 6.57 3.92
CA ALA A 20 -14.40 6.78 4.07
C ALA A 20 -14.78 8.10 4.75
N THR A 21 -13.86 8.67 5.55
CA THR A 21 -14.07 10.00 6.17
C THR A 21 -13.71 11.15 5.25
N PHE A 22 -13.03 10.87 4.13
CA PHE A 22 -12.72 11.87 3.13
C PHE A 22 -13.99 12.22 2.36
N GLY A 23 -14.46 13.45 2.49
CA GLY A 23 -15.67 13.95 1.79
C GLY A 23 -15.50 14.15 0.27
N GLY A 24 -14.49 13.55 -0.34
CA GLY A 24 -14.21 13.62 -1.77
C GLY A 24 -15.01 12.62 -2.60
N SER A 25 -14.91 12.76 -3.92
CA SER A 25 -15.83 12.16 -4.89
C SER A 25 -15.61 10.67 -5.21
N ASP A 26 -14.50 10.05 -4.77
CA ASP A 26 -14.19 8.66 -5.14
C ASP A 26 -13.54 7.83 -4.00
N PRO A 27 -14.31 7.51 -2.95
CA PRO A 27 -13.82 6.69 -1.85
C PRO A 27 -13.58 5.22 -2.25
N GLU A 28 -14.12 4.73 -3.38
CA GLU A 28 -13.92 3.33 -3.78
C GLU A 28 -12.50 3.11 -4.30
N ASN A 29 -12.03 3.97 -5.20
CA ASN A 29 -10.66 3.87 -5.73
C ASN A 29 -9.60 4.02 -4.64
N LEU A 30 -9.87 4.84 -3.62
CA LEU A 30 -8.99 4.98 -2.47
C LEU A 30 -9.06 3.76 -1.53
N ASN A 31 -10.23 3.13 -1.33
CA ASN A 31 -10.34 1.99 -0.42
C ASN A 31 -9.77 0.67 -0.96
N TYR A 32 -9.81 0.46 -2.29
CA TYR A 32 -9.38 -0.78 -2.93
C TYR A 32 -8.08 -0.64 -3.74
N GLY A 33 -7.22 0.29 -3.30
CA GLY A 33 -5.90 0.54 -3.90
C GLY A 33 -4.79 0.61 -2.85
N GLY A 34 -3.56 0.80 -3.35
CA GLY A 34 -2.33 0.93 -2.55
C GLY A 34 -1.77 2.35 -2.55
N LYS A 35 -2.67 3.34 -2.49
CA LYS A 35 -2.30 4.76 -2.56
C LYS A 35 -2.96 5.56 -1.44
N ILE A 36 -2.30 6.63 -1.00
CA ILE A 36 -2.75 7.51 0.09
C ILE A 36 -2.97 8.94 -0.41
N LEU A 37 -3.77 9.72 0.34
CA LEU A 37 -3.89 11.16 0.12
C LEU A 37 -3.03 11.92 1.12
N LEU A 38 -2.18 12.81 0.62
CA LEU A 38 -1.32 13.68 1.42
C LEU A 38 -1.74 15.15 1.27
N PRO A 39 -1.31 16.06 2.16
CA PRO A 39 -1.61 17.48 2.02
C PRO A 39 -0.66 18.16 1.02
N GLN A 40 -1.06 19.33 0.50
CA GLN A 40 -0.24 20.13 -0.42
C GLN A 40 1.10 20.55 0.20
N SER A 41 1.15 20.78 1.52
CA SER A 41 2.41 21.04 2.21
C SER A 41 3.45 19.91 2.06
N ALA A 42 3.00 18.64 2.03
CA ALA A 42 3.88 17.50 1.82
C ALA A 42 4.46 17.53 0.39
N LEU A 43 3.66 17.86 -0.63
CA LEU A 43 4.15 18.03 -2.00
C LEU A 43 5.23 19.10 -2.10
N ALA A 44 5.01 20.26 -1.49
CA ALA A 44 5.98 21.36 -1.49
C ALA A 44 7.33 20.92 -0.87
N ARG A 45 7.28 20.15 0.22
CA ARG A 45 8.49 19.58 0.83
C ARG A 45 9.15 18.54 -0.07
N LEU A 46 8.39 17.59 -0.62
CA LEU A 46 8.91 16.57 -1.55
C LEU A 46 9.62 17.20 -2.75
N ALA A 47 9.03 18.25 -3.33
CA ALA A 47 9.62 19.01 -4.43
C ALA A 47 10.94 19.69 -4.02
N SER A 48 10.97 20.32 -2.82
CA SER A 48 12.20 20.94 -2.30
C SER A 48 13.34 19.94 -2.08
N LEU A 49 12.98 18.69 -1.73
CA LEU A 49 13.92 17.59 -1.52
C LEU A 49 14.33 16.87 -2.82
N HIS A 50 13.81 17.31 -3.97
CA HIS A 50 14.05 16.70 -5.28
C HIS A 50 13.72 15.21 -5.31
N ILE A 51 12.63 14.81 -4.63
CA ILE A 51 12.15 13.43 -4.66
C ILE A 51 11.44 13.19 -5.98
N GLU A 52 12.04 12.35 -6.81
CA GLU A 52 11.54 11.99 -8.13
C GLU A 52 10.47 10.89 -8.08
N TYR A 53 9.70 10.79 -9.17
CA TYR A 53 8.72 9.72 -9.35
C TYR A 53 9.41 8.36 -9.55
N PRO A 54 8.85 7.25 -9.03
CA PRO A 54 7.64 7.16 -8.23
C PRO A 54 7.84 7.56 -6.75
N MET A 55 6.91 8.35 -6.22
CA MET A 55 6.90 8.76 -4.81
C MET A 55 6.31 7.63 -3.96
N LEU A 56 7.19 6.85 -3.34
CA LEU A 56 6.83 5.75 -2.43
C LEU A 56 7.11 6.15 -0.98
N PHE A 57 6.26 5.66 -0.09
CA PHE A 57 6.29 6.00 1.33
C PHE A 57 6.26 4.75 2.20
N GLU A 58 7.11 4.73 3.22
CA GLU A 58 6.94 3.89 4.41
C GLU A 58 5.98 4.62 5.35
N ILE A 59 4.88 3.96 5.72
CA ILE A 59 3.89 4.44 6.67
C ILE A 59 4.08 3.66 7.95
N THR A 60 4.40 4.35 9.04
CA THR A 60 4.63 3.73 10.35
C THR A 60 3.64 4.25 11.36
N ASN A 61 2.93 3.34 12.03
CA ASN A 61 2.20 3.68 13.25
C ASN A 61 3.19 3.85 14.40
N ILE A 62 3.32 5.07 14.90
CA ILE A 62 4.30 5.44 15.92
C ILE A 62 4.02 4.72 17.25
N ALA A 63 2.75 4.40 17.54
CA ALA A 63 2.35 3.82 18.81
C ALA A 63 2.74 2.34 18.97
N ASN A 64 2.73 1.56 17.88
CA ASN A 64 2.99 0.11 17.92
C ASN A 64 4.14 -0.35 17.02
N GLY A 65 4.74 0.56 16.24
CA GLY A 65 5.88 0.29 15.36
C GLY A 65 5.54 -0.53 14.10
N ARG A 66 4.27 -0.87 13.87
CA ARG A 66 3.81 -1.54 12.64
C ARG A 66 3.97 -0.61 11.44
N ARG A 67 4.29 -1.21 10.29
CA ARG A 67 4.62 -0.47 9.08
C ARG A 67 4.00 -1.12 7.87
N THR A 68 3.63 -0.29 6.91
CA THR A 68 3.22 -0.68 5.56
C THR A 68 3.85 0.29 4.56
N HIS A 69 3.66 0.04 3.27
CA HIS A 69 4.14 0.89 2.20
C HIS A 69 3.00 1.26 1.27
N ALA A 70 3.05 2.48 0.77
CA ALA A 70 2.10 2.98 -0.20
C ALA A 70 2.73 4.02 -1.12
N GLY A 71 2.10 4.23 -2.26
CA GLY A 71 2.32 5.39 -3.11
C GLY A 71 1.36 6.51 -2.74
N VAL A 72 1.53 7.66 -3.39
CA VAL A 72 0.56 8.77 -3.30
C VAL A 72 -0.44 8.70 -4.44
N LEU A 73 -1.72 8.93 -4.13
CA LEU A 73 -2.77 9.12 -5.13
C LEU A 73 -2.78 10.58 -5.57
N GLU A 74 -3.04 11.47 -4.62
CA GLU A 74 -3.14 12.90 -4.82
C GLU A 74 -2.72 13.66 -3.55
N PHE A 75 -2.44 14.95 -3.73
CA PHE A 75 -2.11 15.87 -2.64
C PHE A 75 -3.31 16.74 -2.26
N THR A 76 -4.46 16.13 -1.97
CA THR A 76 -5.74 16.82 -1.73
C THR A 76 -6.22 16.72 -0.28
N ALA A 77 -5.43 16.13 0.62
CA ALA A 77 -5.78 16.03 2.04
C ALA A 77 -5.71 17.39 2.75
N GLU A 78 -6.50 17.52 3.82
CA GLU A 78 -6.39 18.66 4.74
C GLU A 78 -5.00 18.69 5.42
N GLU A 79 -4.52 19.90 5.70
CA GLU A 79 -3.23 20.09 6.37
C GLU A 79 -3.16 19.35 7.72
N GLY A 80 -2.06 18.63 7.93
CA GLY A 80 -1.85 17.79 9.10
C GLY A 80 -2.60 16.44 9.09
N ARG A 81 -3.30 16.09 8.01
CA ARG A 81 -4.01 14.82 7.85
C ARG A 81 -3.46 13.99 6.69
N VAL A 82 -3.57 12.67 6.81
CA VAL A 82 -3.34 11.70 5.73
C VAL A 82 -4.53 10.76 5.68
N TYR A 83 -5.03 10.49 4.47
CA TYR A 83 -6.11 9.52 4.29
C TYR A 83 -5.55 8.25 3.67
N VAL A 84 -5.87 7.13 4.29
CA VAL A 84 -5.39 5.80 3.90
C VAL A 84 -6.56 4.86 3.62
N PRO A 85 -6.38 3.85 2.75
CA PRO A 85 -7.35 2.78 2.57
C PRO A 85 -7.69 2.10 3.89
N ARG A 86 -8.93 1.61 4.04
CA ARG A 86 -9.36 0.93 5.27
C ARG A 86 -8.47 -0.26 5.64
N TRP A 87 -7.99 -1.03 4.67
CA TRP A 87 -7.13 -2.18 4.91
C TRP A 87 -5.77 -1.77 5.53
N MET A 88 -5.25 -0.58 5.20
CA MET A 88 -4.01 -0.08 5.81
C MET A 88 -4.20 0.25 7.30
N LEU A 89 -5.37 0.79 7.70
CA LEU A 89 -5.67 1.03 9.12
C LEU A 89 -5.65 -0.28 9.92
N MET A 90 -6.21 -1.34 9.34
CA MET A 90 -6.23 -2.68 9.96
C MET A 90 -4.82 -3.25 10.10
N ASN A 91 -4.01 -3.20 9.04
CA ASN A 91 -2.61 -3.67 9.08
C ASN A 91 -1.79 -2.88 10.11
N LEU A 92 -1.93 -1.55 10.12
CA LEU A 92 -1.25 -0.65 11.06
C LEU A 92 -1.78 -0.76 12.49
N GLY A 93 -2.93 -1.42 12.70
CA GLY A 93 -3.56 -1.57 14.01
C GLY A 93 -3.83 -0.22 14.67
N MET A 94 -4.47 0.69 13.94
CA MET A 94 -4.74 2.05 14.40
C MET A 94 -6.22 2.43 14.30
N ASP A 95 -6.64 3.30 15.21
CA ASP A 95 -7.92 3.99 15.15
C ASP A 95 -7.81 5.29 14.36
N GLU A 96 -8.96 5.84 13.94
CA GLU A 96 -8.99 7.13 13.24
C GLU A 96 -8.37 8.26 14.08
N GLY A 97 -7.57 9.10 13.44
CA GLY A 97 -6.87 10.21 14.07
C GLY A 97 -5.54 9.86 14.75
N ALA A 98 -5.12 8.58 14.72
CA ALA A 98 -3.81 8.18 15.25
C ALA A 98 -2.65 8.78 14.44
N LEU A 99 -1.49 8.93 15.08
CA LEU A 99 -0.31 9.54 14.46
C LEU A 99 0.44 8.53 13.60
N LEU A 100 0.60 8.89 12.33
CA LEU A 100 1.36 8.14 11.33
C LEU A 100 2.60 8.93 10.94
N GLN A 101 3.75 8.26 10.99
CA GLN A 101 4.96 8.78 10.35
C GLN A 101 4.95 8.35 8.87
N ILE A 102 5.08 9.31 7.99
CA ILE A 102 5.20 9.13 6.54
C ILE A 102 6.63 9.46 6.14
N LYS A 103 7.33 8.48 5.61
CA LYS A 103 8.73 8.60 5.23
C LYS A 103 8.94 8.21 3.77
N SER A 104 9.55 9.08 2.96
CA SER A 104 9.88 8.71 1.58
C SER A 104 10.87 7.55 1.56
N THR A 105 10.65 6.60 0.67
CA THR A 105 11.54 5.44 0.52
C THR A 105 11.70 5.07 -0.95
N SER A 106 12.76 4.33 -1.22
CA SER A 106 12.95 3.62 -2.49
C SER A 106 12.83 2.12 -2.24
N LEU A 107 12.03 1.45 -3.08
CA LEU A 107 11.81 0.02 -3.01
C LEU A 107 12.33 -0.65 -4.28
N PRO A 108 12.92 -1.84 -4.18
CA PRO A 108 13.29 -2.61 -5.35
C PRO A 108 12.05 -3.03 -6.14
N LEU A 109 12.19 -3.21 -7.45
CA LEU A 109 11.12 -3.77 -8.29
C LEU A 109 10.81 -5.21 -7.86
N GLY A 110 9.53 -5.48 -7.71
CA GLY A 110 9.01 -6.80 -7.39
C GLY A 110 9.08 -7.71 -8.61
N ARG A 111 9.55 -8.93 -8.42
CA ARG A 111 9.57 -9.97 -9.47
C ARG A 111 8.69 -11.16 -9.15
N PHE A 112 8.34 -11.34 -7.88
CA PHE A 112 7.52 -12.45 -7.41
C PHE A 112 6.74 -12.03 -6.17
N VAL A 113 5.50 -12.48 -6.09
CA VAL A 113 4.68 -12.41 -4.88
C VAL A 113 3.96 -13.74 -4.69
N LYS A 114 3.92 -14.21 -3.44
CA LYS A 114 3.03 -15.29 -3.02
C LYS A 114 1.89 -14.73 -2.20
N ILE A 115 0.67 -15.02 -2.61
CA ILE A 115 -0.55 -14.46 -2.03
C ILE A 115 -1.40 -15.58 -1.45
N GLN A 116 -1.91 -15.38 -0.24
CA GLN A 116 -2.92 -16.25 0.35
C GLN A 116 -4.26 -15.51 0.43
N PRO A 117 -5.29 -15.96 -0.31
CA PRO A 117 -6.63 -15.44 -0.12
C PRO A 117 -7.15 -15.80 1.28
N GLN A 118 -7.86 -14.86 1.91
CA GLN A 118 -8.32 -15.03 3.28
C GLN A 118 -9.68 -15.73 3.39
N ASP A 119 -10.29 -16.11 2.26
CA ASP A 119 -11.58 -16.82 2.23
C ASP A 119 -11.67 -17.75 1.01
N VAL A 120 -12.37 -18.88 1.16
CA VAL A 120 -12.55 -19.90 0.11
C VAL A 120 -13.32 -19.39 -1.10
N SER A 121 -14.14 -18.35 -0.96
CA SER A 121 -14.85 -17.74 -2.09
C SER A 121 -13.95 -17.14 -3.16
N PHE A 122 -12.66 -16.95 -2.87
CA PHE A 122 -11.70 -16.58 -3.91
C PHE A 122 -11.55 -17.69 -4.97
N LEU A 123 -11.83 -18.95 -4.63
CA LEU A 123 -11.82 -20.09 -5.56
C LEU A 123 -12.99 -20.03 -6.56
N ASP A 124 -14.03 -19.25 -6.29
CA ASP A 124 -15.16 -19.06 -7.21
C ASP A 124 -14.79 -18.16 -8.40
N ILE A 125 -13.62 -17.51 -8.37
CA ILE A 125 -13.13 -16.66 -9.45
C ILE A 125 -12.57 -17.53 -10.58
N THR A 126 -13.14 -17.40 -11.77
CA THR A 126 -12.73 -18.16 -12.96
C THR A 126 -11.27 -17.92 -13.36
N ASP A 127 -10.82 -16.68 -13.32
CA ASP A 127 -9.44 -16.29 -13.64
C ASP A 127 -8.86 -15.36 -12.55
N PRO A 128 -8.37 -15.94 -11.43
CA PRO A 128 -7.88 -15.15 -10.31
C PRO A 128 -6.61 -14.36 -10.66
N LYS A 129 -5.83 -14.81 -11.65
CA LYS A 129 -4.62 -14.10 -12.10
C LYS A 129 -4.98 -12.81 -12.82
N ALA A 130 -5.91 -12.87 -13.78
CA ALA A 130 -6.35 -11.66 -14.48
C ALA A 130 -7.01 -10.64 -13.54
N VAL A 131 -7.79 -11.10 -12.56
CA VAL A 131 -8.39 -10.22 -11.54
C VAL A 131 -7.33 -9.53 -10.69
N LEU A 132 -6.29 -10.26 -10.29
CA LEU A 132 -5.16 -9.68 -9.57
C LEU A 132 -4.39 -8.68 -10.42
N GLU A 133 -4.03 -9.01 -11.65
CA GLU A 133 -3.31 -8.10 -12.55
C GLU A 133 -4.08 -6.79 -12.73
N GLN A 134 -5.40 -6.86 -12.89
CA GLN A 134 -6.24 -5.68 -13.00
C GLN A 134 -6.30 -4.88 -11.68
N SER A 135 -6.43 -5.56 -10.55
CA SER A 135 -6.54 -4.92 -9.23
C SER A 135 -5.21 -4.30 -8.78
N LEU A 136 -4.10 -4.99 -9.00
CA LEU A 136 -2.75 -4.58 -8.61
C LEU A 136 -2.27 -3.32 -9.35
N ARG A 137 -2.88 -2.95 -10.49
CA ARG A 137 -2.65 -1.64 -11.14
C ARG A 137 -2.95 -0.45 -10.23
N ASN A 138 -3.84 -0.63 -9.25
CA ASN A 138 -4.17 0.41 -8.26
C ASN A 138 -3.19 0.43 -7.08
N PHE A 139 -2.26 -0.53 -7.01
CA PHE A 139 -1.24 -0.63 -6.00
C PHE A 139 0.11 -0.21 -6.59
N THR A 140 0.92 0.41 -5.76
CA THR A 140 2.28 0.84 -6.14
C THR A 140 3.34 0.01 -5.44
N THR A 141 2.97 -0.56 -4.28
CA THR A 141 3.86 -1.33 -3.42
C THR A 141 3.13 -2.51 -2.81
N LEU A 142 3.88 -3.56 -2.50
CA LEU A 142 3.42 -4.69 -1.69
C LEU A 142 4.40 -4.90 -0.52
N THR A 143 3.88 -4.98 0.70
CA THR A 143 4.67 -5.26 1.90
C THR A 143 4.39 -6.67 2.36
N LYS A 144 5.44 -7.41 2.76
CA LYS A 144 5.29 -8.74 3.33
C LYS A 144 4.46 -8.69 4.61
N ASN A 145 3.56 -9.65 4.79
CA ASN A 145 2.60 -9.79 5.88
C ASN A 145 1.44 -8.78 5.90
N ASP A 146 1.35 -7.87 4.93
CA ASP A 146 0.15 -7.04 4.79
C ASP A 146 -1.02 -7.88 4.28
N VAL A 147 -2.21 -7.62 4.82
CA VAL A 147 -3.47 -8.05 4.20
C VAL A 147 -4.00 -6.88 3.38
N VAL A 148 -4.01 -7.02 2.06
CA VAL A 148 -4.55 -6.02 1.13
C VAL A 148 -5.95 -6.40 0.70
N SER A 149 -6.82 -5.41 0.49
CA SER A 149 -8.20 -5.64 0.05
C SER A 149 -8.38 -5.19 -1.39
N ILE A 150 -8.93 -6.07 -2.23
CA ILE A 150 -9.30 -5.77 -3.61
C ILE A 150 -10.81 -5.92 -3.82
N LYS A 151 -11.36 -5.26 -4.84
CA LYS A 151 -12.78 -5.37 -5.20
C LYS A 151 -12.91 -5.97 -6.59
N TYR A 152 -13.68 -7.05 -6.71
CA TYR A 152 -14.02 -7.69 -7.97
C TYR A 152 -15.49 -8.13 -7.97
N ASN A 153 -16.23 -7.82 -9.05
CA ASN A 153 -17.67 -8.10 -9.18
C ASN A 153 -18.50 -7.71 -7.94
N GLN A 154 -18.28 -6.49 -7.42
CA GLN A 154 -18.93 -5.95 -6.21
C GLN A 154 -18.63 -6.69 -4.90
N ARG A 155 -17.72 -7.67 -4.91
CA ARG A 155 -17.26 -8.38 -3.72
C ARG A 155 -15.84 -7.93 -3.35
N GLN A 156 -15.61 -7.75 -2.05
CA GLN A 156 -14.28 -7.52 -1.50
C GLN A 156 -13.59 -8.87 -1.25
N TYR A 157 -12.31 -8.95 -1.60
CA TYR A 157 -11.44 -10.07 -1.27
C TYR A 157 -10.22 -9.57 -0.52
N ASP A 158 -9.93 -10.18 0.62
CA ASP A 158 -8.75 -9.89 1.42
C ASP A 158 -7.65 -10.90 1.09
N LEU A 159 -6.44 -10.38 0.90
CA LEU A 159 -5.31 -11.12 0.34
C LEU A 159 -4.08 -10.87 1.20
N LEU A 160 -3.56 -11.91 1.84
CA LEU A 160 -2.32 -11.84 2.59
C LEU A 160 -1.12 -11.93 1.65
N ILE A 161 -0.23 -10.95 1.73
CA ILE A 161 1.06 -10.97 1.05
C ILE A 161 2.03 -11.84 1.86
N MET A 162 2.16 -13.11 1.50
CA MET A 162 2.98 -14.08 2.25
C MET A 162 4.47 -13.91 1.97
N GLU A 163 4.83 -13.81 0.69
CA GLU A 163 6.21 -13.72 0.24
C GLU A 163 6.34 -12.69 -0.87
N ILE A 164 7.50 -12.04 -0.93
CA ILE A 164 7.87 -11.11 -1.99
C ILE A 164 9.32 -11.35 -2.38
N LYS A 165 9.65 -11.09 -3.65
CA LYS A 165 11.06 -11.05 -4.08
C LYS A 165 11.33 -9.76 -4.85
N PRO A 166 12.46 -9.08 -4.58
CA PRO A 166 13.44 -9.39 -3.54
C PRO A 166 12.94 -9.03 -2.12
N GLU A 167 13.38 -9.77 -1.10
CA GLU A 167 12.98 -9.54 0.31
C GLU A 167 13.84 -8.48 1.02
N THR A 168 14.72 -7.78 0.30
CA THR A 168 15.78 -6.94 0.90
C THR A 168 15.27 -5.79 1.77
N ARG A 169 14.02 -5.33 1.58
CA ARG A 169 13.41 -4.23 2.35
C ARG A 169 12.08 -4.59 3.00
N GLY A 170 11.67 -5.86 2.96
CA GLY A 170 10.34 -6.28 3.44
C GLY A 170 9.16 -5.73 2.62
N ALA A 171 9.42 -4.94 1.57
CA ALA A 171 8.45 -4.48 0.59
C ALA A 171 9.09 -4.33 -0.80
N VAL A 172 8.25 -4.35 -1.82
CA VAL A 172 8.63 -4.18 -3.24
C VAL A 172 7.75 -3.12 -3.90
N SER A 173 8.31 -2.44 -4.89
CA SER A 173 7.56 -1.62 -5.85
C SER A 173 6.99 -2.53 -6.94
N ILE A 174 5.74 -2.34 -7.31
CA ILE A 174 5.09 -3.09 -8.39
C ILE A 174 4.70 -2.20 -9.59
N ILE A 175 5.25 -0.99 -9.63
CA ILE A 175 5.02 -0.05 -10.72
C ILE A 175 5.74 -0.55 -11.96
N GLU A 176 5.00 -0.70 -13.07
CA GLU A 176 5.53 -1.05 -14.40
C GLU A 176 6.44 -2.30 -14.39
N THR A 177 6.06 -3.30 -13.58
CA THR A 177 6.83 -4.54 -13.46
C THR A 177 6.00 -5.76 -13.80
N ASP A 178 6.65 -6.74 -14.42
CA ASP A 178 6.09 -8.06 -14.67
C ASP A 178 6.24 -8.90 -13.40
N LEU A 179 5.23 -8.82 -12.53
CA LEU A 179 5.21 -9.52 -11.25
C LEU A 179 4.72 -10.95 -11.43
N GLU A 180 5.57 -11.95 -11.14
CA GLU A 180 5.12 -13.34 -11.05
C GLU A 180 4.24 -13.55 -9.81
N VAL A 181 3.08 -14.17 -9.97
CA VAL A 181 2.12 -14.39 -8.88
C VAL A 181 1.91 -15.88 -8.64
N ASP A 182 2.12 -16.28 -7.39
CA ASP A 182 1.81 -17.61 -6.86
C ASP A 182 0.70 -17.53 -5.80
N PHE A 183 -0.13 -18.57 -5.72
CA PHE A 183 -1.25 -18.65 -4.78
C PHE A 183 -1.04 -19.76 -3.77
N ALA A 184 -1.13 -19.42 -2.49
CA ALA A 184 -1.32 -20.41 -1.43
C ALA A 184 -2.81 -20.80 -1.33
N PRO A 185 -3.13 -21.98 -0.79
CA PRO A 185 -4.51 -22.35 -0.48
C PRO A 185 -5.17 -21.30 0.42
N PRO A 186 -6.45 -20.95 0.14
CA PRO A 186 -7.14 -19.96 0.94
C PRO A 186 -7.34 -20.43 2.37
N VAL A 187 -7.49 -19.49 3.30
CA VAL A 187 -7.82 -19.81 4.69
C VAL A 187 -9.15 -20.55 4.73
N GLY A 188 -9.18 -21.70 5.42
CA GLY A 188 -10.37 -22.55 5.53
C GLY A 188 -10.55 -23.57 4.40
N TYR A 189 -9.62 -23.68 3.45
CA TYR A 189 -9.63 -24.76 2.47
C TYR A 189 -9.42 -26.13 3.15
N VAL A 190 -10.27 -27.09 2.81
CA VAL A 190 -10.16 -28.49 3.23
C VAL A 190 -9.91 -29.31 1.96
N GLU A 191 -8.79 -30.04 1.92
CA GLU A 191 -8.50 -30.95 0.80
C GLU A 191 -9.60 -32.02 0.71
N PRO A 192 -10.14 -32.30 -0.50
CA PRO A 192 -11.15 -33.33 -0.71
C PRO A 192 -10.63 -34.76 -0.50
#